data_AF-A0A370KFB9-F1
#
_entry.id   AF-A0A370KFB9-F1
#
_cell.length_a   1.000
_cell.length_b   1.000
_cell.length_c   1.000
_cell.angle_alpha   90.00
_cell.angle_beta   90.00
_cell.angle_gamma   90.00
#
_symmetry.space_group_name_H-M   'P 1'
#
loop_
_entity.id
_entity.type
_entity.pdbx_description
1 polymer ?
#
loop_
_entity_poly.entity_id
_entity_poly.type
_entity_poly.pdbx_seq_one_letter_code
_entity_poly.pdbx_strand_id
1 'polypeptide(L)'
;MRTLVCIIAATVAFSSDAFAQAAADPAVTACKSTGLLALQERSPEVTDLVMDIESLAVSKADTKVGDVPVRTVILGEAYIARKEKTGKPDRFVCLLGEKGKVLLTFFTAQ
;
A
#
# COMPACT_ATOMS: atom_id res chain seq x y z
N MET A 1 -21.50 28.24 -59.73
CA MET A 1 -22.67 28.05 -58.85
C MET A 1 -22.71 26.56 -58.53
N ARG A 2 -22.39 26.01 -57.36
CA ARG A 2 -22.38 26.48 -55.97
C ARG A 2 -21.19 25.82 -55.23
N THR A 3 -20.64 26.59 -54.30
CA THR A 3 -19.64 26.26 -53.29
C THR A 3 -20.04 25.02 -52.47
N LEU A 4 -19.07 24.16 -52.15
CA LEU A 4 -19.11 23.39 -50.90
C LEU A 4 -17.69 23.27 -50.33
N VAL A 5 -17.44 24.15 -49.36
CA VAL A 5 -16.28 24.18 -48.49
C VAL A 5 -16.53 23.11 -47.42
N CYS A 6 -15.73 22.05 -47.38
CA CYS A 6 -15.72 21.10 -46.26
C CYS A 6 -14.64 21.51 -45.26
N ILE A 7 -15.05 22.26 -44.24
CA ILE A 7 -14.25 22.52 -43.04
C ILE A 7 -14.13 21.20 -42.28
N ILE A 8 -12.94 20.60 -42.27
CA ILE A 8 -12.65 19.44 -41.42
C ILE A 8 -12.38 19.99 -40.02
N ALA A 9 -13.41 19.91 -39.16
CA ALA A 9 -13.30 20.26 -37.75
C ALA A 9 -12.46 19.23 -37.00
N ALA A 10 -11.45 19.73 -36.27
CA ALA A 10 -10.58 18.95 -35.40
C ALA A 10 -11.38 18.30 -34.26
N THR A 11 -11.15 17.00 -34.04
CA THR A 11 -11.46 16.34 -32.78
C THR A 11 -10.19 15.62 -32.32
N VAL A 12 -9.35 16.34 -31.57
CA VAL A 12 -8.24 15.75 -30.85
C VAL A 12 -8.85 14.99 -29.67
N ALA A 13 -8.94 13.67 -29.79
CA ALA A 13 -9.34 12.82 -28.69
C ALA A 13 -8.26 12.92 -27.60
N PHE A 14 -8.57 13.64 -26.52
CA PHE A 14 -7.80 13.53 -25.29
C PHE A 14 -8.05 12.14 -24.71
N SER A 15 -7.15 11.22 -25.01
CA SER A 15 -6.98 9.98 -24.25
C SER A 15 -6.72 10.38 -22.81
N SER A 16 -7.73 10.26 -21.95
CA SER A 16 -7.52 10.37 -20.52
C SER A 16 -6.77 9.11 -20.12
N ASP A 17 -5.46 9.23 -19.88
CA ASP A 17 -4.69 8.19 -19.20
C ASP A 17 -5.32 8.01 -17.81
N ALA A 18 -6.25 7.06 -17.73
CA ALA A 18 -6.71 6.54 -16.46
C ALA A 18 -5.49 5.87 -15.83
N PHE A 19 -4.85 6.55 -14.88
CA PHE A 19 -3.87 5.95 -14.00
C PHE A 19 -4.58 4.77 -13.30
N ALA A 20 -4.35 3.58 -13.82
CA ALA A 20 -4.74 2.35 -13.17
C ALA A 20 -3.91 2.27 -11.89
N GLN A 21 -4.46 2.79 -10.79
CA GLN A 21 -3.95 2.50 -9.45
C GLN A 21 -4.13 1.00 -9.27
N ALA A 22 -3.05 0.24 -9.51
CA ALA A 22 -3.01 -1.19 -9.31
C ALA A 22 -3.62 -1.49 -7.94
N ALA A 23 -4.69 -2.28 -7.92
CA ALA A 23 -5.37 -2.64 -6.69
C ALA A 23 -4.33 -3.22 -5.74
N ALA A 24 -4.09 -2.54 -4.61
CA ALA A 24 -3.10 -2.98 -3.63
C ALA A 24 -3.45 -4.41 -3.19
N ASP A 25 -2.45 -5.29 -3.11
CA ASP A 25 -2.63 -6.68 -2.69
C ASP A 25 -3.44 -6.72 -1.37
N PRO A 26 -4.50 -7.55 -1.27
CA PRO A 26 -5.31 -7.67 -0.05
C PRO A 26 -4.49 -7.93 1.22
N ALA A 27 -3.38 -8.66 1.11
CA ALA A 27 -2.45 -8.92 2.20
C ALA A 27 -1.75 -7.62 2.66
N VAL A 28 -1.33 -6.77 1.72
CA VAL A 28 -0.74 -5.46 2.02
C VAL A 28 -1.76 -4.55 2.71
N THR A 29 -3.01 -4.57 2.23
CA THR A 29 -4.09 -3.77 2.83
C THR A 29 -4.40 -4.23 4.26
N ALA A 30 -4.40 -5.54 4.52
CA ALA A 30 -4.55 -6.09 5.87
C ALA A 30 -3.39 -5.69 6.78
N CYS A 31 -2.16 -5.72 6.29
CA CYS A 31 -0.98 -5.25 7.04
C CYS A 31 -1.06 -3.75 7.36
N LYS A 32 -1.51 -2.93 6.40
CA LYS A 32 -1.69 -1.48 6.58
C LYS A 32 -2.70 -1.19 7.69
N SER A 33 -3.89 -1.78 7.61
CA SER A 33 -4.98 -1.48 8.54
C SER A 33 -4.64 -1.92 9.97
N THR A 34 -4.12 -3.13 10.13
CA THR A 34 -3.71 -3.67 11.44
C THR A 34 -2.51 -2.92 12.01
N GLY A 35 -1.53 -2.59 11.16
CA GLY A 35 -0.36 -1.81 11.55
C GLY A 35 -0.72 -0.40 12.02
N LEU A 36 -1.63 0.29 11.32
CA LEU A 36 -2.10 1.61 11.71
C LEU A 36 -2.83 1.58 13.06
N LEU A 37 -3.69 0.59 13.28
CA LEU A 37 -4.38 0.41 14.56
C LEU A 37 -3.39 0.20 15.71
N ALA A 38 -2.41 -0.70 15.53
CA ALA A 38 -1.39 -0.98 16.53
C ALA A 38 -0.50 0.25 16.83
N LEU A 39 -0.21 1.07 15.81
CA LEU A 39 0.51 2.32 15.99
C LEU A 39 -0.32 3.35 16.77
N GLN A 40 -1.60 3.48 16.48
CA GLN A 40 -2.51 4.41 17.15
C GLN A 40 -2.74 4.05 18.62
N GLU A 41 -2.81 2.76 18.95
CA GLU A 41 -2.89 2.30 20.34
C GLU A 41 -1.68 2.74 21.19
N ARG A 42 -0.50 2.82 20.57
CA ARG A 42 0.75 3.22 21.24
C ARG A 42 1.06 4.71 21.14
N SER A 43 0.63 5.35 20.06
CA SER A 43 0.92 6.74 19.72
C SER A 43 -0.34 7.38 19.11
N PRO A 44 -1.21 7.98 19.93
CA PRO A 44 -2.46 8.56 19.48
C PRO A 44 -2.29 9.70 18.46
N GLU A 45 -1.09 10.29 18.36
CA GLU A 45 -0.79 11.30 17.35
C GLU A 45 -0.61 10.77 15.91
N VAL A 46 -0.55 9.43 15.73
CA VAL A 46 -0.44 8.80 14.41
C VAL A 46 -1.79 8.87 13.69
N THR A 47 -1.83 9.56 12.57
CA THR A 47 -3.07 9.79 11.80
C THR A 47 -3.19 8.92 10.57
N ASP A 48 -2.05 8.54 9.97
CA ASP A 48 -2.02 7.70 8.78
C ASP A 48 -0.71 6.91 8.71
N LEU A 49 -0.73 5.83 7.94
CA LEU A 49 0.39 4.95 7.64
C LEU A 49 0.39 4.71 6.14
N VAL A 50 1.42 5.15 5.43
CA VAL A 50 1.56 4.88 3.99
C VAL A 50 2.63 3.83 3.79
N MET A 51 2.26 2.67 3.23
CA MET A 51 3.22 1.64 2.85
C MET A 51 3.73 1.97 1.45
N ASP A 52 5.05 2.04 1.29
CA ASP A 52 5.66 2.33 0.00
C ASP A 52 5.65 1.09 -0.87
N ILE A 53 4.74 1.08 -1.86
CA ILE A 53 4.48 -0.04 -2.77
C ILE A 53 5.74 -0.45 -3.55
N GLU A 54 6.61 0.51 -3.89
CA GLU A 54 7.83 0.24 -4.66
C GLU A 54 8.89 -0.50 -3.83
N SER A 55 8.86 -0.31 -2.51
CA SER A 55 9.74 -0.97 -1.55
C SER A 55 9.26 -2.35 -1.10
N LEU A 56 8.03 -2.74 -1.45
CA LEU A 56 7.40 -3.96 -0.91
C LEU A 56 8.01 -5.23 -1.50
N ALA A 57 8.48 -6.08 -0.62
CA ALA A 57 8.75 -7.48 -0.91
C ALA A 57 7.70 -8.36 -0.25
N VAL A 58 6.90 -9.04 -1.08
CA VAL A 58 5.92 -10.05 -0.65
C VAL A 58 6.50 -11.43 -0.89
N SER A 59 6.72 -12.19 0.18
CA SER A 59 7.28 -13.53 0.13
C SER A 59 6.26 -14.56 0.63
N LYS A 60 6.05 -15.61 -0.16
CA LYS A 60 5.34 -16.80 0.33
C LYS A 60 6.23 -17.51 1.33
N ALA A 61 5.66 -17.81 2.49
CA ALA A 61 6.32 -18.56 3.54
C ALA A 61 5.60 -19.89 3.74
N ASP A 62 6.36 -20.93 4.02
CA ASP A 62 5.82 -22.21 4.49
C ASP A 62 6.62 -22.59 5.74
N THR A 63 6.39 -21.81 6.80
CA THR A 63 7.14 -21.94 8.05
C THR A 63 6.21 -21.72 9.24
N LYS A 64 6.76 -21.79 10.45
CA LYS A 64 6.05 -21.54 11.69
C LYS A 64 6.91 -20.79 12.69
N VAL A 65 6.28 -19.98 13.54
CA VAL A 65 6.89 -19.39 14.74
C VAL A 65 6.27 -20.10 15.93
N GLY A 66 7.07 -20.94 16.61
CA GLY A 66 6.53 -21.93 17.56
C GLY A 66 5.60 -22.90 16.82
N ASP A 67 4.32 -22.92 17.21
CA ASP A 67 3.27 -23.73 16.56
C ASP A 67 2.34 -22.91 15.66
N VAL A 68 2.59 -21.62 15.49
CA VAL A 68 1.77 -20.73 14.65
C VAL A 68 2.31 -20.72 13.22
N PRO A 69 1.55 -21.19 12.22
CA PRO A 69 1.97 -21.19 10.83
C PRO A 69 2.05 -19.76 10.26
N VAL A 70 3.12 -19.48 9.52
CA VAL A 70 3.35 -18.25 8.76
C VAL A 70 3.35 -18.59 7.29
N ARG A 71 2.42 -17.97 6.55
CA ARG A 71 2.13 -18.25 5.14
C ARG A 71 2.60 -17.16 4.18
N THR A 72 2.69 -15.93 4.68
CA THR A 72 3.21 -14.81 3.90
C THR A 72 4.00 -13.88 4.81
N VAL A 73 5.12 -13.36 4.30
CA VAL A 73 5.90 -12.31 4.93
C VAL A 73 5.92 -11.12 3.97
N ILE A 74 5.51 -9.96 4.47
CA ILE A 74 5.57 -8.70 3.73
C ILE A 74 6.56 -7.81 4.46
N LEU A 75 7.51 -7.24 3.75
CA LEU A 75 8.47 -6.28 4.30
C LEU A 75 8.65 -5.13 3.33
N GLY A 76 9.05 -3.97 3.85
CA GLY A 76 9.32 -2.79 3.05
C GLY A 76 9.49 -1.57 3.93
N GLU A 77 9.23 -0.41 3.34
CA GLU A 77 9.25 0.89 3.98
C GLU A 77 7.82 1.41 4.17
N ALA A 78 7.62 2.13 5.27
CA ALA A 78 6.37 2.76 5.60
C ALA A 78 6.59 4.15 6.21
N TYR A 79 5.77 5.08 5.77
CA TYR A 79 5.76 6.46 6.21
C TYR A 79 4.65 6.65 7.23
N ILE A 80 5.03 6.96 8.47
CA ILE A 80 4.09 7.20 9.56
C ILE A 80 3.80 8.70 9.64
N ALA A 81 2.56 9.08 9.41
CA ALA A 81 2.10 10.46 9.52
C ALA A 81 1.69 10.76 10.96
N ARG A 82 2.29 11.79 11.56
CA ARG A 82 1.98 12.29 12.90
C ARG A 82 1.59 13.76 12.83
N LYS A 83 0.34 14.09 13.18
CA LYS A 83 -0.15 15.49 13.14
C LYS A 83 0.27 16.23 11.86
N GLU A 84 -0.01 15.62 10.70
CA GLU A 84 0.31 16.15 9.36
C GLU A 84 1.80 16.26 9.01
N LYS A 85 2.69 15.73 9.85
CA LYS A 85 4.12 15.60 9.55
C LYS A 85 4.46 14.14 9.29
N THR A 86 5.05 13.88 8.13
CA THR A 86 5.59 12.59 7.78
C THR A 86 7.09 12.58 8.08
N GLY A 87 7.51 11.63 8.92
CA GLY A 87 8.91 11.46 9.29
C GLY A 87 9.74 10.74 8.22
N LYS A 88 10.92 10.27 8.61
CA LYS A 88 11.69 9.31 7.80
C LYS A 88 10.90 8.01 7.64
N PRO A 89 11.12 7.26 6.54
CA PRO A 89 10.49 5.95 6.38
C PRO A 89 11.01 4.98 7.44
N ASP A 90 10.08 4.33 8.13
CA ASP A 90 10.38 3.20 9.00
C ASP A 90 10.35 1.93 8.16
N ARG A 91 11.25 0.99 8.44
CA ARG A 91 11.12 -0.35 7.88
C ARG A 91 10.07 -1.12 8.66
N PHE A 92 9.30 -1.94 7.96
CA PHE A 92 8.32 -2.79 8.61
C PHE A 92 8.43 -4.23 8.12
N VAL A 93 7.92 -5.14 8.94
CA VAL A 93 7.63 -6.52 8.56
C VAL A 93 6.25 -6.88 9.09
N CYS A 94 5.44 -7.51 8.23
CA CYS A 94 4.12 -8.02 8.52
C CYS A 94 4.09 -9.52 8.23
N LEU A 95 3.71 -10.31 9.24
CA LEU A 95 3.58 -11.75 9.16
C LEU A 95 2.10 -12.09 9.01
N LEU A 96 1.77 -12.87 7.98
CA LEU A 96 0.43 -13.39 7.78
C LEU A 96 0.43 -14.90 7.95
N GLY A 97 -0.54 -15.40 8.69
CA GLY A 97 -0.78 -16.82 8.92
C GLY A 97 -1.85 -17.38 8.00
N GLU A 98 -2.53 -18.41 8.49
CA GLU A 98 -3.60 -19.07 7.74
C GLU A 98 -4.69 -18.09 7.31
N LYS A 99 -5.20 -18.29 6.10
CA LYS A 99 -6.30 -17.50 5.51
C LYS A 99 -5.99 -15.99 5.44
N GLY A 100 -4.71 -15.61 5.36
CA GLY A 100 -4.30 -14.21 5.24
C GLY A 100 -4.51 -13.39 6.52
N LYS A 101 -4.65 -14.04 7.69
CA LYS A 101 -4.75 -13.32 8.97
C LYS A 101 -3.40 -12.71 9.33
N VAL A 102 -3.38 -11.41 9.62
CA VAL A 102 -2.18 -10.76 10.16
C VAL A 102 -1.94 -11.27 11.58
N LEU A 103 -0.74 -11.81 11.80
CA LEU A 103 -0.29 -12.31 13.09
C LEU A 103 0.44 -11.23 13.88
N LEU A 104 1.27 -10.45 13.18
CA LEU A 104 2.12 -9.42 13.75
C LEU A 104 2.54 -8.44 12.66
N THR A 105 2.52 -7.16 13.00
CA THR A 105 3.20 -6.11 12.23
C THR A 105 4.14 -5.39 13.19
N PHE A 106 5.41 -5.25 12.82
CA PHE A 106 6.37 -4.46 13.58
C PHE A 106 7.04 -3.43 12.68
N PHE A 107 7.32 -2.26 13.27
CA PHE A 107 8.03 -1.15 12.65
C PHE A 107 9.35 -0.94 13.38
N THR A 108 10.43 -0.70 12.65
CA THR A 108 11.73 -0.35 13.21
C THR A 108 11.92 1.15 13.10
N ALA A 109 12.20 1.82 14.22
CA ALA A 109 12.62 3.21 14.19
C ALA A 109 14.04 3.32 13.60
N GLN A 110 14.23 4.17 12.60
CA GLN A 110 15.55 4.53 12.05
C GLN A 110 16.13 5.79 12.69
#